data_AF-A0A1M6SXT5-F1
#
_entry.id   AF-A0A1M6SXT5-F1
#
_cell.length_a   1.000
_cell.length_b   1.000
_cell.length_c   1.000
_cell.angle_alpha   90.00
_cell.angle_beta   90.00
_cell.angle_gamma   90.00
#
_symmetry.space_group_name_H-M   'P 1'
#
loop_
_entity.id
_entity.type
_entity.pdbx_description
1 polymer ?
#
loop_
_entity_poly.entity_id
_entity_poly.type
_entity_poly.pdbx_seq_one_letter_code
_entity_poly.pdbx_strand_id
1 'polypeptide(L)'
;MQQLRMKDNTQRRKEDFAPIPLLTEKIANKTLKQLEQEGVFIFPSCVAEAEDITEDQMVLQRINDCFRSGNVMGFLGYGKERLVLESRFSVSGQDAFLQYLLERVLDFPNVVNLDTDADQENKLFHLLLFFFHNI
;
A
#
# COMPACT_ATOMS: atom_id res chain seq x y z
N MET A 1 2.05 -4.96 -16.77
CA MET A 1 1.88 -4.20 -15.52
C MET A 1 3.27 -3.81 -15.05
N GLN A 2 3.52 -2.54 -14.75
CA GLN A 2 4.81 -2.11 -14.20
C GLN A 2 4.67 -2.09 -12.67
N GLN A 3 5.59 -2.75 -11.97
CA GLN A 3 5.47 -2.94 -10.52
C GLN A 3 6.79 -2.65 -9.84
N LEU A 4 6.73 -1.92 -8.73
CA LEU A 4 7.81 -1.82 -7.75
C LEU A 4 7.35 -2.43 -6.44
N ARG A 5 8.18 -3.32 -5.87
CA ARG A 5 7.98 -3.91 -4.55
C ARG A 5 9.07 -3.44 -3.61
N MET A 6 8.70 -2.90 -2.45
CA MET A 6 9.62 -2.44 -1.42
C MET A 6 9.03 -2.60 -0.02
N LYS A 7 9.86 -2.47 1.01
CA LYS A 7 9.44 -2.54 2.41
C LYS A 7 9.00 -1.17 2.95
N ASP A 8 8.07 -1.13 3.88
CA ASP A 8 7.70 0.05 4.65
C ASP A 8 8.89 0.57 5.46
N ASN A 9 8.90 1.86 5.78
CA ASN A 9 9.96 2.52 6.56
C ASN A 9 11.39 2.23 6.06
N THR A 10 11.57 2.10 4.74
CA THR A 10 12.88 1.91 4.10
C THR A 10 13.18 3.02 3.10
N GLN A 11 14.46 3.21 2.80
CA GLN A 11 14.93 4.19 1.84
C GLN A 11 15.49 3.49 0.60
N ARG A 12 15.12 4.00 -0.58
CA ARG A 12 15.60 3.54 -1.90
C ARG A 12 16.00 4.72 -2.76
N ARG A 13 16.86 4.48 -3.75
CA ARG A 13 17.31 5.56 -4.63
C ARG A 13 16.19 5.96 -5.57
N LYS A 14 16.20 7.20 -6.04
CA LYS A 14 15.19 7.71 -6.97
C LYS A 14 15.11 6.86 -8.25
N GLU A 15 16.24 6.33 -8.72
CA GLU A 15 16.31 5.50 -9.92
C GLU A 15 15.52 4.19 -9.80
N ASP A 16 15.38 3.65 -8.57
CA ASP A 16 14.63 2.42 -8.31
C ASP A 16 13.13 2.59 -8.61
N PHE A 17 12.64 3.82 -8.70
CA PHE A 17 11.24 4.17 -9.00
C PHE A 17 10.97 4.45 -10.48
N ALA A 18 12.00 4.33 -11.34
CA ALA A 18 11.85 4.44 -12.79
C ALA A 18 10.77 3.52 -13.41
N PRO A 19 10.44 2.34 -12.85
CA PRO A 19 9.34 1.52 -13.34
C PRO A 19 7.94 2.08 -13.07
N ILE A 20 7.78 3.00 -12.11
CA ILE A 20 6.47 3.54 -11.70
C ILE A 20 6.47 5.08 -11.60
N PRO A 21 6.85 5.80 -12.68
CA PRO A 21 7.07 7.24 -12.62
C PRO A 21 5.79 8.04 -12.32
N LEU A 22 4.65 7.68 -12.91
CA LEU A 22 3.39 8.42 -12.75
C LEU A 22 2.83 8.27 -11.33
N LEU A 23 2.86 7.04 -10.80
CA LEU A 23 2.44 6.74 -9.44
C LEU A 23 3.37 7.42 -8.43
N THR A 24 4.68 7.39 -8.67
CA THR A 24 5.66 8.07 -7.79
C THR A 24 5.42 9.56 -7.75
N GLU A 25 5.18 10.21 -8.90
CA GLU A 25 4.84 11.63 -8.96
C GLU A 25 3.51 11.95 -8.25
N LYS A 26 2.52 11.07 -8.39
CA LYS A 26 1.19 11.27 -7.77
C LYS A 26 1.24 11.23 -6.24
N ILE A 27 2.12 10.43 -5.64
CA ILE A 27 2.12 10.18 -4.17
C ILE A 27 3.31 10.78 -3.41
N ALA A 28 4.41 11.12 -4.09
CA ALA A 28 5.61 11.61 -3.40
C ALA A 28 5.38 12.98 -2.75
N ASN A 29 5.89 13.14 -1.53
CA ASN A 29 5.79 14.35 -0.71
C ASN A 29 4.35 14.81 -0.42
N LYS A 30 3.38 13.90 -0.56
CA LYS A 30 2.00 14.18 -0.18
C LYS A 30 1.69 13.51 1.13
N THR A 31 1.05 14.27 2.01
CA THR A 31 0.55 13.73 3.27
C THR A 31 -0.64 12.81 3.01
N LEU A 32 -0.95 11.91 3.94
CA LEU A 32 -2.13 11.04 3.84
C LEU A 32 -3.41 11.88 3.69
N LYS A 33 -3.52 13.02 4.39
CA LYS A 33 -4.64 13.96 4.24
C LYS A 33 -4.79 14.51 2.82
N GLN A 34 -3.68 14.87 2.17
CA GLN A 34 -3.72 15.35 0.78
C GLN A 34 -4.14 14.23 -0.18
N LEU A 35 -3.65 13.01 0.03
CA LEU A 35 -4.04 11.85 -0.78
C LEU A 35 -5.51 11.47 -0.60
N GLU A 36 -6.04 11.60 0.62
CA GLU A 36 -7.46 11.42 0.93
C GLU A 36 -8.33 12.42 0.16
N GLN A 37 -7.97 13.71 0.17
CA GLN A 37 -8.68 14.75 -0.59
C GLN A 37 -8.62 14.53 -2.11
N GLU A 38 -7.58 13.87 -2.61
CA GLU A 38 -7.44 13.49 -4.01
C GLU A 38 -8.19 12.18 -4.38
N GLY A 39 -8.90 11.57 -3.43
CA GLY A 39 -9.68 10.34 -3.64
C GLY A 39 -8.80 9.10 -3.85
N VAL A 40 -7.58 9.10 -3.33
CA VAL A 40 -6.64 7.96 -3.46
C VAL A 40 -7.06 6.79 -2.57
N PHE A 41 -7.68 7.08 -1.42
CA PHE A 41 -8.20 6.06 -0.51
C PHE A 41 -9.67 5.77 -0.80
N ILE A 42 -10.00 4.48 -0.81
CA ILE A 42 -11.39 4.00 -0.95
C ILE A 42 -12.06 3.89 0.43
N PHE A 43 -11.27 3.56 1.48
CA PHE A 43 -11.69 3.44 2.88
C PHE A 43 -10.44 3.42 3.79
N PRO A 44 -10.48 3.94 5.03
CA PRO A 44 -11.56 4.70 5.67
C PRO A 44 -11.68 6.14 5.14
N SER A 45 -12.85 6.74 5.33
CA SER A 45 -13.20 8.11 4.87
C SER A 45 -12.64 9.24 5.74
N CYS A 46 -11.92 8.91 6.81
CA CYS A 46 -11.30 9.88 7.70
C CYS A 46 -9.96 9.36 8.23
N VAL A 47 -8.85 9.70 7.55
CA VAL A 47 -7.49 9.62 8.13
C VAL A 47 -7.44 10.36 9.47
N ALA A 48 -8.22 11.43 9.61
CA ALA A 48 -8.32 12.25 10.82
C ALA A 48 -8.98 11.55 12.04
N GLU A 49 -9.69 10.44 11.84
CA GLU A 49 -10.36 9.70 12.93
C GLU A 49 -9.46 8.60 13.52
N ALA A 50 -8.32 8.31 12.90
CA ALA A 50 -7.36 7.34 13.42
C ALA A 50 -6.42 8.01 14.43
N GLU A 51 -6.60 7.72 15.72
CA GLU A 51 -5.81 8.31 16.83
C GLU A 51 -4.28 8.16 16.64
N ASP A 52 -3.84 7.06 16.03
CA ASP A 52 -2.43 6.73 15.85
C ASP A 52 -1.87 7.16 14.48
N ILE A 53 -2.67 7.74 13.59
CA ILE A 53 -2.23 8.20 12.27
C ILE A 53 -2.06 9.72 12.30
N THR A 54 -0.83 10.17 12.15
CA THR A 54 -0.56 11.61 12.00
C THR A 54 -0.94 12.05 10.59
N GLU A 55 -1.66 13.17 10.49
CA GLU A 55 -2.08 13.73 9.19
C GLU A 55 -0.88 14.04 8.27
N ASP A 56 0.31 14.29 8.85
CA ASP A 56 1.57 14.60 8.17
C ASP A 56 2.32 13.36 7.67
N GLN A 57 1.85 12.16 8.00
CA GLN A 57 2.44 10.93 7.51
C GLN A 57 2.37 10.89 5.98
N MET A 58 3.40 10.34 5.33
CA MET A 58 3.49 10.25 3.87
C MET A 58 3.69 8.79 3.47
N VAL A 59 3.18 8.41 2.29
CA VAL A 59 3.50 7.11 1.70
C VAL A 59 4.95 7.08 1.21
N LEU A 60 5.35 8.11 0.47
CA LEU A 60 6.71 8.31 -0.02
C LEU A 60 7.15 9.75 0.25
N GLN A 61 8.29 9.90 0.92
CA GLN A 61 8.95 11.18 1.15
C GLN A 61 10.24 11.24 0.32
N ARG A 62 10.45 12.33 -0.41
CA ARG A 62 11.73 12.59 -1.07
C ARG A 62 12.74 13.13 -0.06
N ILE A 63 13.89 12.48 0.02
CA ILE A 63 15.03 12.89 0.85
C ILE A 63 16.26 12.87 -0.07
N ASN A 64 16.70 14.06 -0.50
CA ASN A 64 17.76 14.22 -1.51
C ASN A 64 17.46 13.39 -2.77
N ASP A 65 18.39 12.52 -3.18
CA ASP A 65 18.27 11.63 -4.33
C ASP A 65 17.61 10.28 -3.99
N CYS A 66 16.91 10.21 -2.86
CA CYS A 66 16.22 9.01 -2.41
C CYS A 66 14.75 9.28 -2.14
N PHE A 67 13.99 8.19 -2.14
CA PHE A 67 12.66 8.16 -1.54
C PHE A 67 12.67 7.27 -0.31
N ARG A 68 12.02 7.72 0.75
CA ARG A 68 11.77 6.97 1.97
C ARG A 68 10.28 6.61 2.02
N SER A 69 9.96 5.33 2.17
CA SER A 69 8.60 4.90 2.48
C SER A 69 8.25 5.23 3.93
N GLY A 70 6.99 5.63 4.16
CA GLY A 70 6.45 5.79 5.51
C GLY A 70 6.14 4.44 6.18
N ASN A 71 5.52 4.50 7.35
CA ASN A 71 4.98 3.34 8.06
C ASN A 71 3.61 2.94 7.49
N VAL A 72 3.57 2.67 6.18
CA VAL A 72 2.36 2.31 5.42
C VAL A 72 2.66 1.04 4.64
N MET A 73 1.78 0.05 4.74
CA MET A 73 1.86 -1.23 4.02
C MET A 73 0.63 -1.40 3.12
N GLY A 74 0.74 -2.26 2.11
CA GLY A 74 -0.33 -2.56 1.17
C GLY A 74 0.09 -2.29 -0.28
N PHE A 75 -0.88 -1.92 -1.11
CA PHE A 75 -0.63 -1.67 -2.53
C PHE A 75 -1.31 -0.39 -2.99
N LEU A 76 -0.66 0.34 -3.89
CA LEU A 76 -1.18 1.51 -4.57
C LEU A 76 -1.08 1.30 -6.07
N GLY A 77 -2.14 1.63 -6.80
CA GLY A 77 -2.19 1.51 -8.26
C GLY A 77 -2.55 2.83 -8.91
N TYR A 78 -1.87 3.17 -10.01
CA TYR A 78 -2.24 4.30 -10.87
C TYR A 78 -2.01 3.92 -12.34
N GLY A 79 -3.10 3.84 -13.11
CA GLY A 79 -3.03 3.35 -14.49
C GLY A 79 -2.49 1.91 -14.58
N LYS A 80 -1.32 1.73 -15.22
CA LYS A 80 -0.63 0.43 -15.37
C LYS A 80 0.51 0.22 -14.39
N GLU A 81 0.67 1.14 -13.43
CA GLU A 81 1.73 1.17 -12.44
C GLU A 81 1.22 0.71 -11.08
N ARG A 82 2.05 -0.03 -10.35
CA ARG A 82 1.74 -0.54 -9.01
C ARG A 82 2.93 -0.42 -8.08
N LEU A 83 2.71 0.14 -6.90
CA LEU A 83 3.63 0.07 -5.77
C LEU A 83 3.09 -0.95 -4.76
N VAL A 84 3.93 -1.90 -4.38
CA VAL A 84 3.66 -2.83 -3.27
C VAL A 84 4.60 -2.46 -2.12
N LEU A 85 4.00 -2.07 -0.99
CA LEU A 85 4.68 -1.78 0.27
C LEU A 85 4.46 -2.95 1.22
N GLU A 86 5.47 -3.80 1.35
CA GLU A 86 5.49 -4.91 2.28
C GLU A 86 5.91 -4.43 3.66
N SER A 87 5.54 -5.15 4.70
CA SER A 87 6.15 -5.02 6.01
C SER A 87 7.67 -5.18 5.92
N ARG A 88 8.41 -4.39 6.69
CA ARG A 88 9.84 -4.58 6.90
C ARG A 88 10.16 -5.95 7.49
N PHE A 89 9.20 -6.56 8.18
CA PHE A 89 9.26 -7.91 8.75
C PHE A 89 8.94 -9.02 7.75
N SER A 90 8.55 -8.69 6.51
CA SER A 90 8.35 -9.68 5.46
C SER A 90 9.64 -10.42 5.12
N VAL A 91 9.51 -11.70 4.77
CA VAL A 91 10.62 -12.60 4.43
C VAL A 91 10.32 -13.22 3.07
N SER A 92 11.27 -13.14 2.15
CA SER A 92 11.19 -13.80 0.84
C SER A 92 9.91 -13.52 0.03
N GLY A 93 9.37 -12.29 0.12
CA GLY A 93 8.16 -11.89 -0.61
C GLY A 93 6.84 -12.28 0.06
N GLN A 94 6.90 -12.93 1.21
CA GLN A 94 5.73 -13.28 2.03
C GLN A 94 5.61 -12.30 3.20
N ASP A 95 4.45 -11.65 3.28
CA ASP A 95 4.14 -10.67 4.32
C ASP A 95 3.17 -11.23 5.35
N ALA A 96 3.67 -12.16 6.16
CA ALA A 96 2.90 -12.79 7.24
C ALA A 96 2.40 -11.78 8.27
N PHE A 97 3.09 -10.64 8.42
CA PHE A 97 2.65 -9.57 9.33
C PHE A 97 1.41 -8.87 8.80
N LEU A 98 1.41 -8.45 7.54
CA LEU A 98 0.22 -7.88 6.90
C LEU A 98 -0.95 -8.88 6.89
N GLN A 99 -0.67 -10.14 6.57
CA GLN A 99 -1.68 -11.20 6.64
C GLN A 99 -2.28 -11.31 8.05
N TYR A 100 -1.43 -11.38 9.08
CA TYR A 100 -1.86 -11.45 10.47
C TYR A 100 -2.73 -10.25 10.87
N LEU A 101 -2.34 -9.03 10.47
CA LEU A 101 -3.13 -7.81 10.73
C LEU A 101 -4.51 -7.89 10.08
N LEU A 102 -4.58 -8.32 8.82
CA LEU A 102 -5.85 -8.51 8.11
C LEU A 102 -6.72 -9.57 8.79
N GLU A 103 -6.15 -10.70 9.21
CA GLU A 103 -6.88 -11.75 9.93
C GLU A 103 -7.41 -11.27 11.28
N ARG A 104 -6.64 -10.48 12.04
CA ARG A 104 -7.06 -9.95 13.34
C ARG A 104 -8.11 -8.86 13.22
N VAL A 105 -8.03 -8.00 12.20
CA VAL A 105 -8.97 -6.88 12.00
C VAL A 105 -10.27 -7.35 11.34
N LEU A 106 -10.20 -8.32 10.42
CA LEU A 106 -11.37 -8.79 9.67
C LEU A 106 -12.04 -10.03 10.29
N ASP A 107 -11.43 -10.66 11.29
CA ASP A 107 -11.91 -11.87 11.98
C ASP A 107 -12.20 -13.08 11.04
N PHE A 108 -11.48 -13.15 9.91
CA PHE A 108 -11.56 -14.26 8.94
C PHE A 108 -10.34 -15.20 9.07
N PRO A 109 -10.53 -16.54 9.07
CA PRO A 109 -9.42 -17.49 9.14
C PRO A 109 -8.70 -17.66 7.79
N ASN A 110 -7.39 -17.32 7.75
CA ASN A 110 -6.31 -17.96 6.97
C ASN A 110 -6.53 -18.30 5.47
N VAL A 111 -7.29 -17.51 4.72
CA VAL A 111 -7.38 -17.69 3.25
C VAL A 111 -6.39 -16.83 2.47
N VAL A 112 -5.78 -15.80 3.08
CA VAL A 112 -5.11 -14.70 2.36
C VAL A 112 -3.72 -15.09 1.81
N ASN A 113 -3.68 -15.75 0.65
CA ASN A 113 -2.48 -15.76 -0.18
C ASN A 113 -2.26 -14.36 -0.82
N LEU A 114 -1.19 -13.67 -0.39
CA LEU A 114 -0.75 -12.34 -0.84
C LEU A 114 0.14 -12.38 -2.08
N ASP A 115 0.36 -13.56 -2.68
CA ASP A 115 1.12 -13.71 -3.93
C ASP A 115 0.46 -12.88 -5.05
N THR A 116 1.06 -11.74 -5.36
CA THR A 116 0.54 -10.76 -6.34
C THR A 116 0.65 -11.22 -7.79
N ASP A 117 1.32 -12.33 -8.04
CA ASP A 117 1.43 -13.00 -9.34
C ASP A 117 0.36 -14.11 -9.44
N ALA A 118 -0.91 -13.71 -9.34
CA ALA A 118 -2.02 -14.65 -9.45
C ALA A 118 -2.31 -14.97 -10.93
N ASP A 119 -2.18 -16.27 -11.23
CA ASP A 119 -3.00 -16.96 -12.23
C ASP A 119 -4.44 -16.40 -12.17
N GLN A 120 -5.05 -16.19 -13.34
CA GLN A 120 -6.21 -15.30 -13.48
C GLN A 120 -7.46 -15.76 -12.70
N GLU A 121 -7.44 -16.96 -12.11
CA GLU A 121 -8.54 -17.54 -11.34
C GLU A 121 -8.53 -17.18 -9.84
N ASN A 122 -7.42 -16.72 -9.26
CA ASN A 122 -7.30 -16.42 -7.81
C ASN A 122 -7.25 -14.92 -7.46
N LYS A 123 -7.82 -14.07 -8.32
CA LYS A 123 -7.90 -12.61 -8.12
C LYS A 123 -9.15 -12.16 -7.35
N LEU A 124 -9.97 -13.11 -6.90
CA LEU A 124 -11.32 -12.83 -6.44
C LEU A 124 -11.38 -12.76 -4.89
N PHE A 125 -11.33 -13.82 -4.08
CA PHE A 125 -11.68 -13.70 -2.65
C PHE A 125 -10.99 -12.60 -1.78
N HIS A 126 -9.73 -12.23 -2.02
CA HIS A 126 -8.93 -11.49 -1.02
C HIS A 126 -9.11 -9.98 -0.97
N LEU A 127 -9.55 -9.39 -2.07
CA LEU A 127 -9.96 -7.99 -2.14
C LEU A 127 -11.47 -7.88 -2.14
N LEU A 128 -12.15 -8.99 -2.35
CA LEU A 128 -13.57 -9.03 -2.52
C LEU A 128 -14.24 -8.38 -1.29
N LEU A 129 -13.78 -8.55 -0.04
CA LEU A 129 -14.19 -7.80 1.17
C LEU A 129 -13.85 -6.28 1.26
N PHE A 130 -13.49 -5.62 0.17
CA PHE A 130 -13.98 -4.23 0.01
C PHE A 130 -15.53 -4.20 -0.20
N PHE A 131 -16.19 -5.37 -0.34
CA PHE A 131 -17.63 -5.72 -0.29
C PHE A 131 -18.28 -5.37 1.07
N PHE A 132 -19.32 -4.58 1.26
CA PHE A 132 -20.42 -4.20 0.38
C PHE A 132 -20.81 -2.77 0.78
N HIS A 133 -20.54 -1.88 -0.15
CA HIS A 133 -20.68 -0.43 -0.10
C HIS A 133 -22.15 0.06 -0.08
N ASN A 134 -23.16 -0.73 0.35
CA ASN A 134 -24.57 -0.33 0.59
C ASN A 134 -25.41 -1.57 1.02
N ILE A 135 -25.33 -1.98 2.30
CA ILE A 135 -26.44 -2.64 3.04
C ILE A 135 -26.52 -1.96 4.40
#